data_AF-A0A9Q9RUT0-F1
#
_entry.id   AF-A0A9Q9RUT0-F1
#
_cell.length_a   1.000
_cell.length_b   1.000
_cell.length_c   1.000
_cell.angle_alpha   90.00
_cell.angle_beta   90.00
_cell.angle_gamma   90.00
#
_symmetry.space_group_name_H-M   'P 1'
#
loop_
_entity.id
_entity.type
_entity.pdbx_description
1 polymer ?
#
loop_
_entity_poly.entity_id
_entity_poly.type
_entity_poly.pdbx_seq_one_letter_code
_entity_poly.pdbx_strand_id
1 'polypeptide(L)'
;MAPVAGEGVPLLWITVVMLTLSWIFLSARLGVRRWKDNLGLDDWLMFAGLILYTVTAALVITCCFHGAGQHRDAIETKDVMMGTKLFFIAQFFYSACSVPIKSSICVTMLRICDSRRRFVWTLWGLIGMTVITAIIFILATANVCHPITTLWGETTHGYCNTKLNSSVGFFFSAVSIVVDWTLAILPGLLLWNIQMKNRVKLPVIVMLGLGAFASCATVVRLGYLTLYNNPEEFMYSTGAIGLWSIVEEGIGIIAGSMPALRPLLNLPVFRSTYASNTGSNGISSRMNPPHISGNKHTRIVSNNQKSSLELNDFRSGMTTRVGFGNDDKVRQSIDDGDSQKYILKQTRVVMTTEQT
;
A
#
# COMPACT_ATOMS: atom_id res chain seq x y z
N MET A 1 -20.37 18.67 -27.27
CA MET A 1 -19.04 18.23 -26.81
C MET A 1 -18.03 19.12 -27.50
N ALA A 2 -17.41 20.00 -26.74
CA ALA A 2 -16.33 20.83 -27.22
C ALA A 2 -15.07 19.97 -27.47
N PRO A 3 -14.24 20.31 -28.48
CA PRO A 3 -12.95 19.64 -28.63
C PRO A 3 -12.08 19.91 -27.39
N VAL A 4 -11.37 18.87 -26.94
CA VAL A 4 -10.43 19.00 -25.81
C VAL A 4 -9.24 19.84 -26.25
N ALA A 5 -9.04 20.99 -25.61
CA ALA A 5 -7.99 21.96 -25.92
C ALA A 5 -7.37 22.52 -24.63
N GLY A 6 -6.21 23.17 -24.76
CA GLY A 6 -5.47 23.77 -23.64
C GLY A 6 -5.04 22.74 -22.58
N GLU A 7 -5.20 23.10 -21.31
CA GLU A 7 -4.83 22.27 -20.15
C GLU A 7 -5.75 21.04 -19.96
N GLY A 8 -6.85 20.96 -20.72
CA GLY A 8 -7.72 19.77 -20.72
C GLY A 8 -7.08 18.55 -21.40
N VAL A 9 -6.14 18.75 -22.32
CA VAL A 9 -5.43 17.66 -23.03
C VAL A 9 -4.54 16.85 -22.08
N PRO A 10 -3.61 17.45 -21.31
CA PRO A 10 -2.81 16.70 -20.36
C PRO A 10 -3.67 16.04 -19.29
N LEU A 11 -4.74 16.69 -18.82
CA LEU A 11 -5.70 16.13 -17.87
C LEU A 11 -6.27 14.80 -18.37
N LEU A 12 -6.76 14.75 -19.61
CA LEU A 12 -7.36 13.55 -20.19
C LEU A 12 -6.36 12.40 -20.26
N TRP A 13 -5.19 12.62 -20.87
CA TRP A 13 -4.19 11.57 -21.07
C TRP A 13 -3.64 11.05 -19.75
N ILE A 14 -3.32 11.93 -18.81
CA ILE A 14 -2.81 11.54 -17.48
C ILE A 14 -3.87 10.74 -16.73
N THR A 15 -5.15 11.14 -16.83
CA THR A 15 -6.25 10.40 -16.18
C THR A 15 -6.37 8.98 -16.72
N VAL A 16 -6.31 8.79 -18.04
CA VAL A 16 -6.35 7.45 -18.65
C VAL A 16 -5.14 6.61 -18.21
N VAL A 17 -3.93 7.19 -18.24
CA VAL A 17 -2.71 6.48 -17.83
C VAL A 17 -2.76 6.10 -16.34
N MET A 18 -3.14 7.02 -15.45
CA MET A 18 -3.21 6.73 -14.01
C MET A 18 -4.32 5.74 -13.64
N LEU A 19 -5.44 5.78 -14.36
CA LEU A 19 -6.53 4.82 -14.21
C LEU A 19 -6.08 3.41 -14.59
N THR A 20 -5.46 3.26 -15.77
CA THR A 20 -4.96 1.95 -16.23
C THR A 20 -3.88 1.39 -15.30
N LEU A 21 -2.92 2.23 -14.86
CA LEU A 21 -1.91 1.81 -13.90
C LEU A 21 -2.53 1.37 -12.56
N SER A 22 -3.48 2.14 -12.02
CA SER A 22 -4.16 1.81 -10.76
C SER A 22 -4.86 0.45 -10.81
N TRP A 23 -5.54 0.11 -11.92
CA TRP A 23 -6.12 -1.22 -12.13
C TRP A 23 -5.09 -2.33 -12.20
N ILE A 24 -3.98 -2.11 -12.91
CA ILE A 24 -2.89 -3.11 -13.01
C ILE A 24 -2.29 -3.39 -11.63
N PHE A 25 -1.97 -2.34 -10.86
CA PHE A 25 -1.37 -2.49 -9.53
C PHE A 25 -2.32 -3.16 -8.53
N LEU A 26 -3.61 -2.83 -8.55
CA LEU A 26 -4.57 -3.50 -7.67
C LEU A 26 -4.78 -4.96 -8.07
N SER A 27 -4.88 -5.25 -9.36
CA SER A 27 -5.02 -6.63 -9.86
C SER A 27 -3.82 -7.48 -9.44
N ALA A 28 -2.61 -6.92 -9.56
CA ALA A 28 -1.39 -7.56 -9.08
C ALA A 28 -1.41 -7.76 -7.56
N ARG A 29 -1.85 -6.76 -6.78
CA ARG A 29 -2.02 -6.87 -5.31
C ARG A 29 -2.95 -8.03 -4.95
N LEU A 30 -4.13 -8.08 -5.55
CA LEU A 30 -5.14 -9.10 -5.27
C LEU A 30 -4.66 -10.49 -5.68
N GLY A 31 -3.99 -10.61 -6.84
CA GLY A 31 -3.40 -11.88 -7.29
C GLY A 31 -2.36 -12.43 -6.30
N VAL A 32 -1.47 -11.57 -5.79
CA VAL A 32 -0.45 -11.98 -4.80
C VAL A 32 -1.08 -12.40 -3.48
N ARG A 33 -2.07 -11.65 -3.00
CA ARG A 33 -2.72 -11.96 -1.72
C ARG A 33 -3.61 -13.17 -1.80
N ARG A 34 -4.24 -13.40 -2.96
CA ARG A 34 -4.96 -14.64 -3.24
C ARG A 34 -4.02 -15.84 -3.30
N TRP A 35 -2.82 -15.70 -3.90
CA TRP A 35 -1.80 -16.76 -3.92
C TRP A 35 -1.27 -17.09 -2.52
N LYS A 36 -1.22 -16.10 -1.62
CA LYS A 36 -0.80 -16.28 -0.24
C LYS A 36 -1.94 -16.60 0.75
N ASP A 37 -3.17 -16.76 0.26
CA ASP A 37 -4.39 -16.92 1.07
C ASP A 37 -4.49 -15.92 2.22
N ASN A 38 -4.14 -14.65 1.94
CA ASN A 38 -4.01 -13.62 2.95
C ASN A 38 -4.79 -12.34 2.60
N LEU A 39 -6.04 -12.51 2.20
CA LEU A 39 -6.95 -11.38 1.95
C LEU A 39 -7.30 -10.70 3.28
N GLY A 40 -7.06 -9.40 3.34
CA GLY A 40 -7.36 -8.57 4.51
C GLY A 40 -8.48 -7.59 4.25
N LEU A 41 -8.99 -6.98 5.31
CA LEU A 41 -9.94 -5.85 5.23
C LEU A 41 -9.34 -4.68 4.43
N ASP A 42 -8.01 -4.52 4.47
CA ASP A 42 -7.30 -3.51 3.69
C ASP A 42 -7.49 -3.67 2.17
N ASP A 43 -7.65 -4.90 1.66
CA ASP A 43 -7.83 -5.15 0.23
C ASP A 43 -9.23 -4.76 -0.24
N TRP A 44 -10.25 -5.02 0.59
CA TRP A 44 -11.62 -4.59 0.33
C TRP A 44 -11.75 -3.08 0.35
N LEU A 45 -11.11 -2.40 1.30
CA LEU A 45 -11.05 -0.94 1.33
C LEU A 45 -10.36 -0.38 0.09
N MET A 46 -9.21 -0.95 -0.32
CA MET A 46 -8.52 -0.48 -1.51
C MET A 46 -9.35 -0.69 -2.78
N PHE A 47 -10.05 -1.82 -2.88
CA PHE A 47 -10.95 -2.10 -4.01
C PHE A 47 -12.14 -1.13 -4.06
N ALA A 48 -12.77 -0.85 -2.91
CA ALA A 48 -13.82 0.17 -2.82
C ALA A 48 -13.30 1.56 -3.23
N GLY A 49 -12.08 1.91 -2.79
CA GLY A 49 -11.39 3.13 -3.21
C GLY A 49 -11.16 3.19 -4.72
N LEU A 50 -10.69 2.09 -5.33
CA LEU A 50 -10.49 2.02 -6.78
C LEU A 50 -11.81 2.21 -7.55
N ILE A 51 -12.91 1.60 -7.10
CA ILE A 51 -14.22 1.80 -7.75
C ILE A 51 -14.59 3.28 -7.72
N LEU A 52 -14.49 3.95 -6.58
CA LEU A 52 -14.78 5.39 -6.48
C LEU A 52 -13.82 6.21 -7.35
N TYR A 53 -12.54 5.85 -7.39
CA TYR A 53 -11.55 6.47 -8.26
C TYR A 53 -11.92 6.34 -9.75
N THR A 54 -12.44 5.18 -10.17
CA THR A 54 -12.89 4.99 -11.55
C THR A 54 -14.05 5.90 -11.91
N VAL A 55 -14.98 6.12 -10.97
CA VAL A 55 -16.10 7.04 -11.14
C VAL A 55 -15.59 8.47 -11.25
N THR A 56 -14.69 8.89 -10.35
CA THR A 56 -14.04 10.21 -10.42
C THR A 56 -13.32 10.41 -11.76
N ALA A 57 -12.54 9.43 -12.21
CA ALA A 57 -11.82 9.47 -13.47
C ALA A 57 -12.77 9.58 -14.68
N ALA A 58 -13.86 8.82 -14.70
CA ALA A 58 -14.87 8.89 -15.76
C ALA A 58 -15.56 10.26 -15.81
N LEU A 59 -15.89 10.84 -14.65
CA LEU A 59 -16.44 12.18 -14.55
C LEU A 59 -15.46 13.23 -15.05
N VAL A 60 -14.18 13.15 -14.66
CA VAL A 60 -13.12 14.05 -15.12
C VAL A 60 -12.89 13.96 -16.62
N ILE A 61 -12.86 12.75 -17.20
CA ILE A 61 -12.77 12.56 -18.65
C ILE A 61 -13.96 13.24 -19.34
N THR A 62 -15.17 13.06 -18.81
CA THR A 62 -16.37 13.72 -19.35
C THR A 62 -16.30 15.24 -19.21
N CYS A 63 -15.78 15.76 -18.10
CA CYS A 63 -15.53 17.20 -17.91
C CYS A 63 -14.57 17.77 -18.96
N CYS A 64 -13.55 17.02 -19.39
CA CYS A 64 -12.61 17.47 -20.43
C CYS A 64 -13.33 17.77 -21.75
N PHE A 65 -14.34 16.96 -22.11
CA PHE A 65 -15.18 17.17 -23.30
C PHE A 65 -16.22 18.28 -23.17
N HIS A 66 -16.36 18.86 -21.96
CA HIS A 66 -17.21 20.01 -21.66
C HIS A 66 -16.38 21.25 -21.30
N GLY A 67 -15.09 21.28 -21.68
CA GLY A 67 -14.25 22.49 -21.60
C GLY A 67 -13.43 22.65 -20.32
N ALA A 68 -13.27 21.61 -19.50
CA ALA A 68 -12.36 21.67 -18.35
C ALA A 68 -10.91 21.97 -18.80
N GLY A 69 -10.26 22.96 -18.17
CA GLY A 69 -8.91 23.40 -18.54
C GLY A 69 -8.84 24.42 -19.68
N GLN A 70 -9.98 24.97 -20.11
CA GLN A 70 -10.05 26.05 -21.10
C GLN A 70 -10.56 27.34 -20.44
N HIS A 71 -10.14 28.49 -20.97
CA HIS A 71 -10.66 29.78 -20.54
C HIS A 71 -12.12 29.91 -20.96
N ARG A 72 -12.92 30.59 -20.14
CA ARG A 72 -14.38 30.70 -20.32
C ARG A 72 -14.78 31.25 -21.69
N ASP A 73 -13.97 32.13 -22.27
CA ASP A 73 -14.24 32.79 -23.56
C ASP A 73 -14.23 31.84 -24.77
N ALA A 74 -13.58 30.67 -24.64
CA ALA A 74 -13.46 29.69 -25.70
C ALA A 74 -14.59 28.64 -25.71
N ILE A 75 -15.51 28.67 -24.74
CA ILE A 75 -16.46 27.59 -24.45
C ILE A 75 -17.90 28.09 -24.56
N GLU A 76 -18.79 27.30 -25.15
CA GLU A 76 -20.23 27.59 -25.15
C GLU A 76 -20.77 27.58 -23.70
N THR A 77 -21.66 28.52 -23.37
CA THR A 77 -22.23 28.65 -22.02
C THR A 77 -22.87 27.35 -21.52
N LYS A 78 -23.55 26.59 -22.40
CA LYS A 78 -24.15 25.28 -22.04
C LYS A 78 -23.11 24.26 -21.59
N ASP A 79 -21.95 24.21 -22.26
CA ASP A 79 -20.87 23.30 -21.92
C ASP A 79 -20.25 23.71 -20.56
N VAL A 80 -20.12 25.01 -20.28
CA VAL A 80 -19.67 25.52 -18.97
C VAL A 80 -20.62 25.10 -17.84
N MET A 81 -21.94 25.19 -18.06
CA MET A 81 -22.93 24.76 -17.06
C MET A 81 -22.79 23.26 -16.75
N MET A 82 -22.72 22.43 -17.80
CA MET A 82 -22.58 20.98 -17.65
C MET A 82 -21.23 20.59 -17.03
N GLY A 83 -20.14 21.22 -17.45
CA GLY A 83 -18.79 21.02 -16.90
C GLY A 83 -18.72 21.38 -15.41
N THR A 84 -19.33 22.50 -15.00
CA THR A 84 -19.41 22.90 -13.59
C THR A 84 -20.19 21.88 -12.75
N LYS A 85 -21.31 21.38 -13.27
CA LYS A 85 -22.12 20.34 -12.60
C LYS A 85 -21.34 19.03 -12.45
N LEU A 86 -20.68 18.56 -13.51
CA LEU A 86 -19.89 17.34 -13.47
C LEU A 86 -18.69 17.46 -12.53
N PHE A 87 -18.01 18.61 -12.53
CA PHE A 87 -16.90 18.86 -11.61
C PHE A 87 -17.35 18.90 -10.16
N PHE A 88 -18.49 19.52 -9.87
CA PHE A 88 -19.09 19.51 -8.55
C PHE A 88 -19.34 18.07 -8.08
N ILE A 89 -19.93 17.23 -8.92
CA ILE A 89 -20.15 15.80 -8.60
C ILE A 89 -18.81 15.07 -8.38
N ALA A 90 -17.82 15.32 -9.25
CA ALA A 90 -16.49 14.72 -9.14
C ALA A 90 -15.81 15.05 -7.80
N GLN A 91 -16.04 16.24 -7.25
CA GLN A 91 -15.49 16.68 -5.97
C GLN A 91 -16.00 15.84 -4.77
N PHE A 92 -17.25 15.38 -4.80
CA PHE A 92 -17.77 14.44 -3.80
C PHE A 92 -17.11 13.08 -3.91
N PHE A 93 -17.01 12.55 -5.12
CA PHE A 93 -16.40 11.24 -5.35
C PHE A 93 -14.91 11.24 -5.02
N TYR A 94 -14.19 12.31 -5.30
CA TYR A 94 -12.80 12.52 -4.87
C TYR A 94 -12.68 12.44 -3.33
N SER A 95 -13.46 13.24 -2.58
CA SER A 95 -13.43 13.18 -1.12
C SER A 95 -13.77 11.78 -0.59
N ALA A 96 -14.82 11.15 -1.15
CA ALA A 96 -15.25 9.82 -0.76
C ALA A 96 -14.23 8.72 -1.11
N CYS A 97 -13.47 8.88 -2.20
CA CYS A 97 -12.43 7.96 -2.65
C CYS A 97 -11.17 8.03 -1.78
N SER A 98 -10.79 9.24 -1.36
CA SER A 98 -9.61 9.47 -0.52
C SER A 98 -9.64 8.69 0.81
N VAL A 99 -10.83 8.54 1.41
CA VAL A 99 -11.05 7.86 2.71
C VAL A 99 -10.66 6.38 2.67
N PRO A 100 -11.26 5.52 1.82
CA PRO A 100 -10.92 4.10 1.77
C PRO A 100 -9.49 3.86 1.29
N ILE A 101 -8.93 4.70 0.40
CA ILE A 101 -7.52 4.58 -0.04
C ILE A 101 -6.58 4.79 1.16
N LYS A 102 -6.66 5.96 1.83
CA LYS A 102 -5.79 6.28 2.97
C LYS A 102 -6.03 5.30 4.13
N SER A 103 -7.29 4.90 4.36
CA SER A 103 -7.62 3.90 5.39
C SER A 103 -7.02 2.53 5.09
N SER A 104 -7.03 2.07 3.84
CA SER A 104 -6.38 0.80 3.45
C SER A 104 -4.87 0.83 3.71
N ILE A 105 -4.21 1.96 3.41
CA ILE A 105 -2.78 2.15 3.70
C ILE A 105 -2.54 2.07 5.21
N CYS A 106 -3.34 2.79 6.01
CA CYS A 106 -3.25 2.75 7.48
C CYS A 106 -3.44 1.32 8.03
N VAL A 107 -4.45 0.58 7.55
CA VAL A 107 -4.70 -0.81 7.98
C VAL A 107 -3.56 -1.75 7.56
N THR A 108 -3.02 -1.56 6.35
CA THR A 108 -1.83 -2.31 5.90
C THR A 108 -0.64 -2.05 6.82
N MET A 109 -0.43 -0.80 7.25
CA MET A 109 0.62 -0.44 8.20
C MET A 109 0.35 -0.97 9.61
N LEU A 110 -0.90 -0.92 10.10
CA LEU A 110 -1.30 -1.47 11.40
C LEU A 110 -0.92 -2.95 11.50
N ARG A 111 -1.18 -3.71 10.44
CA ARG A 111 -0.84 -5.13 10.37
C ARG A 111 0.65 -5.42 10.47
N ILE A 112 1.50 -4.48 10.03
CA ILE A 112 2.96 -4.60 10.08
C ILE A 112 3.50 -4.14 11.45
N CYS A 113 2.87 -3.15 12.06
CA CYS A 113 3.36 -2.42 13.24
C CYS A 113 2.73 -2.84 14.57
N ASP A 114 1.94 -3.92 14.61
CA ASP A 114 1.03 -4.28 15.71
C ASP A 114 1.65 -4.26 17.12
N SER A 115 2.94 -4.56 17.24
CA SER A 115 3.65 -4.59 18.53
C SER A 115 3.83 -3.22 19.20
N ARG A 116 3.77 -2.09 18.47
CA ARG A 116 4.08 -0.75 19.03
C ARG A 116 2.83 0.10 19.22
N ARG A 117 2.29 0.11 20.44
CA ARG A 117 1.06 0.85 20.82
C ARG A 117 1.02 2.29 20.29
N ARG A 118 2.05 3.12 20.50
CA ARG A 118 2.02 4.54 20.05
C ARG A 118 1.72 4.69 18.55
N PHE A 119 2.30 3.84 17.71
CA PHE A 119 2.09 3.87 16.26
C PHE A 119 0.68 3.43 15.88
N VAL A 120 0.14 2.42 16.59
CA VAL A 120 -1.24 1.95 16.39
C VAL A 120 -2.25 3.07 16.68
N TRP A 121 -2.08 3.79 17.79
CA TRP A 121 -2.92 4.95 18.13
C TRP A 121 -2.83 6.07 17.09
N THR A 122 -1.62 6.38 16.60
CA THR A 122 -1.45 7.37 15.52
C THR A 122 -2.17 6.95 14.23
N LEU A 123 -2.07 5.68 13.82
CA LEU A 123 -2.71 5.18 12.61
C LEU A 123 -4.25 5.20 12.70
N TRP A 124 -4.83 4.84 13.85
CA TRP A 124 -6.26 4.99 14.09
C TRP A 124 -6.70 6.47 14.08
N GLY A 125 -5.87 7.35 14.66
CA GLY A 125 -6.07 8.79 14.61
C GLY A 125 -6.09 9.33 13.17
N LEU A 126 -5.19 8.86 12.31
CA LEU A 126 -5.16 9.25 10.88
C LEU A 126 -6.42 8.78 10.14
N ILE A 127 -6.88 7.54 10.38
CA ILE A 127 -8.14 7.04 9.81
C ILE A 127 -9.29 7.97 10.22
N GLY A 128 -9.45 8.22 11.53
CA GLY A 128 -10.49 9.13 12.03
C GLY A 128 -10.40 10.53 11.43
N MET A 129 -9.19 11.09 11.34
CA MET A 129 -8.94 12.42 10.77
C MET A 129 -9.33 12.50 9.29
N THR A 130 -8.98 11.49 8.48
CA THR A 130 -9.37 11.46 7.06
C THR A 130 -10.89 11.36 6.88
N VAL A 131 -11.56 10.51 7.66
CA VAL A 131 -13.02 10.36 7.62
C VAL A 131 -13.73 11.66 8.02
N ILE A 132 -13.34 12.25 9.15
CA ILE A 132 -13.95 13.49 9.65
C ILE A 132 -13.76 14.63 8.64
N THR A 133 -12.56 14.78 8.10
CA THR A 133 -12.25 15.84 7.13
C THR A 133 -13.05 15.65 5.84
N ALA A 134 -13.21 14.41 5.36
CA ALA A 134 -14.03 14.12 4.19
C ALA A 134 -15.51 14.44 4.41
N ILE A 135 -16.06 14.13 5.60
CA ILE A 135 -17.44 14.47 5.97
C ILE A 135 -17.63 15.99 6.01
N ILE A 136 -16.73 16.73 6.68
CA ILE A 136 -16.76 18.19 6.73
C ILE A 136 -16.74 18.76 5.32
N PHE A 137 -15.85 18.24 4.47
CA PHE A 137 -15.71 18.69 3.08
C PHE A 137 -16.99 18.45 2.27
N ILE A 138 -17.60 17.28 2.37
CA ILE A 138 -18.85 16.93 1.69
C ILE A 138 -20.00 17.85 2.14
N LEU A 139 -20.17 18.02 3.45
CA LEU A 139 -21.23 18.85 4.02
C LEU A 139 -21.07 20.32 3.66
N ALA A 140 -19.84 20.83 3.71
CA ALA A 140 -19.59 22.22 3.38
C ALA A 140 -19.73 22.48 1.87
N THR A 141 -19.27 21.55 1.02
CA THR A 141 -19.42 21.63 -0.45
C THR A 141 -20.90 21.59 -0.85
N ALA A 142 -21.72 20.78 -0.17
CA ALA A 142 -23.17 20.73 -0.39
C ALA A 142 -23.89 22.04 -0.02
N ASN A 143 -23.35 22.82 0.92
CA ASN A 143 -23.93 24.08 1.41
C ASN A 143 -23.25 25.33 0.80
N VAL A 144 -22.55 25.21 -0.33
CA VAL A 144 -21.88 26.37 -0.97
C VAL A 144 -22.89 27.36 -1.57
N CYS A 145 -24.01 26.87 -2.11
CA CYS A 145 -25.02 27.70 -2.78
C CYS A 145 -26.44 27.31 -2.38
N HIS A 146 -27.32 28.31 -2.25
CA HIS A 146 -28.75 28.12 -2.02
C HIS A 146 -29.57 28.95 -3.04
N PRO A 147 -30.32 28.31 -3.95
CA PRO A 147 -30.34 26.88 -4.27
C PRO A 147 -29.06 26.43 -5.00
N ILE A 148 -28.75 25.13 -4.94
CA ILE A 148 -27.53 24.55 -5.52
C ILE A 148 -27.43 24.73 -7.04
N THR A 149 -28.58 24.84 -7.71
CA THR A 149 -28.73 25.14 -9.16
C THR A 149 -28.12 26.47 -9.58
N THR A 150 -27.90 27.37 -8.62
CA THR A 150 -27.22 28.66 -8.84
C THR A 150 -25.74 28.48 -9.19
N LEU A 151 -25.11 27.39 -8.70
CA LEU A 151 -23.68 27.15 -8.91
C LEU A 151 -23.32 27.03 -10.39
N TRP A 152 -24.17 26.36 -11.18
CA TRP A 152 -23.99 26.20 -12.62
C TRP A 152 -24.90 27.11 -13.44
N GLY A 153 -25.55 28.11 -12.83
CA GLY A 153 -26.30 29.14 -13.56
C GLY A 153 -27.69 28.75 -14.07
N GLU A 154 -28.27 27.64 -13.61
CA GLU A 154 -29.65 27.24 -13.97
C GLU A 154 -30.70 28.09 -13.23
N THR A 155 -30.34 28.65 -12.07
CA THR A 155 -31.17 29.61 -11.34
C THR A 155 -30.37 30.88 -11.09
N THR A 156 -30.92 32.03 -11.49
CA THR A 156 -30.28 33.35 -11.32
C THR A 156 -30.61 34.03 -9.98
N HIS A 157 -31.59 33.52 -9.22
CA HIS A 157 -32.08 34.10 -7.97
C HIS A 157 -31.57 33.39 -6.70
N GLY A 158 -30.29 33.01 -6.67
CA GLY A 158 -29.66 32.39 -5.52
C GLY A 158 -28.42 33.12 -5.03
N TYR A 159 -27.95 32.77 -3.83
CA TYR A 159 -26.69 33.26 -3.29
C TYR A 159 -25.69 32.10 -3.17
N CYS A 160 -24.43 32.39 -3.49
CA CYS A 160 -23.31 31.45 -3.41
C CYS A 160 -22.20 32.05 -2.57
N ASN A 161 -21.63 31.25 -1.65
CA ASN A 161 -20.49 31.64 -0.84
C ASN A 161 -19.19 31.03 -1.42
N THR A 162 -18.58 31.73 -2.38
CA THR A 162 -17.34 31.29 -3.04
C THR A 162 -16.14 31.21 -2.07
N LYS A 163 -16.13 32.04 -1.02
CA LYS A 163 -15.12 32.02 0.04
C LYS A 163 -15.18 30.75 0.89
N LEU A 164 -16.39 30.27 1.18
CA LEU A 164 -16.58 29.01 1.90
C LEU A 164 -15.95 27.84 1.14
N ASN A 165 -16.23 27.74 -0.17
CA ASN A 165 -15.72 26.65 -1.00
C ASN A 165 -14.18 26.61 -1.04
N SER A 166 -13.56 27.77 -1.24
CA SER A 166 -12.09 27.89 -1.23
C SER A 166 -11.52 27.52 0.14
N SER A 167 -12.08 28.07 1.23
CA SER A 167 -11.57 27.84 2.60
C SER A 167 -11.64 26.37 3.02
N VAL A 168 -12.73 25.70 2.65
CA VAL A 168 -12.96 24.28 2.93
C VAL A 168 -12.01 23.40 2.13
N GLY A 169 -11.76 23.72 0.85
CA GLY A 169 -10.76 23.01 0.06
C GLY A 169 -9.32 23.23 0.56
N PHE A 170 -8.99 24.42 1.09
CA PHE A 170 -7.72 24.67 1.78
C PHE A 170 -7.58 23.77 3.01
N PHE A 171 -8.62 23.71 3.85
CA PHE A 171 -8.65 22.85 5.03
C PHE A 171 -8.47 21.37 4.67
N PHE A 172 -9.24 20.87 3.70
CA PHE A 172 -9.15 19.48 3.27
C PHE A 172 -7.76 19.12 2.73
N SER A 173 -7.19 19.97 1.89
CA SER A 173 -5.87 19.74 1.30
C SER A 173 -4.75 19.81 2.35
N ALA A 174 -4.83 20.75 3.31
CA ALA A 174 -3.87 20.84 4.40
C ALA A 174 -3.85 19.57 5.27
N VAL A 175 -5.04 19.04 5.59
CA VAL A 175 -5.13 17.77 6.32
C VAL A 175 -4.63 16.61 5.48
N SER A 176 -4.95 16.56 4.18
CA SER A 176 -4.44 15.51 3.27
C SER A 176 -2.91 15.45 3.26
N ILE A 177 -2.25 16.62 3.17
CA ILE A 177 -0.79 16.75 3.24
C ILE A 177 -0.25 16.21 4.56
N VAL A 178 -0.83 16.59 5.70
CA VAL A 178 -0.39 16.10 7.01
C VAL A 178 -0.50 14.58 7.10
N VAL A 179 -1.60 14.01 6.60
CA VAL A 179 -1.79 12.56 6.58
C VAL A 179 -0.74 11.88 5.68
N ASP A 180 -0.47 12.41 4.49
CA ASP A 180 0.50 11.82 3.55
C ASP A 180 1.92 11.87 4.08
N TRP A 181 2.35 13.00 4.67
CA TRP A 181 3.65 13.11 5.33
C TRP A 181 3.77 12.13 6.49
N THR A 182 2.72 12.01 7.30
CA THR A 182 2.73 11.08 8.43
C THR A 182 2.86 9.65 7.93
N LEU A 183 2.09 9.25 6.91
CA LEU A 183 2.17 7.91 6.31
C LEU A 183 3.51 7.64 5.61
N ALA A 184 4.17 8.66 5.07
CA ALA A 184 5.48 8.55 4.44
C ALA A 184 6.62 8.38 5.47
N ILE A 185 6.55 9.10 6.59
CA ILE A 185 7.57 9.10 7.65
C ILE A 185 7.47 7.87 8.55
N LEU A 186 6.25 7.41 8.84
CA LEU A 186 5.97 6.33 9.78
C LEU A 186 6.71 5.01 9.49
N PRO A 187 6.80 4.50 8.24
CA PRO A 187 7.61 3.31 7.95
C PRO A 187 9.11 3.59 8.11
N GLY A 188 9.58 4.80 7.80
CA GLY A 188 10.98 5.20 7.99
C GLY A 188 11.40 5.15 9.45
N LEU A 189 10.59 5.71 10.35
CA LEU A 189 10.85 5.70 11.79
C LEU A 189 10.79 4.29 12.38
N LEU A 190 9.85 3.46 11.90
CA LEU A 190 9.75 2.07 12.35
C LEU A 190 11.01 1.27 12.02
N LEU A 191 11.54 1.45 10.80
CA LEU A 191 12.69 0.68 10.31
C LEU A 191 14.05 1.25 10.75
N TRP A 192 14.14 2.50 11.19
CA TRP A 192 15.41 3.12 11.60
C TRP A 192 16.12 2.34 12.73
N ASN A 193 15.34 1.72 13.62
CA ASN A 193 15.87 1.03 14.79
C ASN A 193 16.11 -0.48 14.55
N ILE A 194 15.99 -0.95 13.31
CA ILE A 194 16.16 -2.38 12.98
C ILE A 194 17.24 -2.48 11.89
N GLN A 195 18.34 -3.19 12.18
CA GLN A 195 19.40 -3.46 11.21
C GLN A 195 18.88 -4.37 10.07
N MET A 196 18.27 -3.75 9.07
CA MET A 196 17.65 -4.44 7.93
C MET A 196 18.60 -4.55 6.74
N LYS A 197 18.61 -5.71 6.08
CA LYS A 197 19.29 -5.93 4.80
C LYS A 197 18.74 -4.97 3.74
N ASN A 198 19.58 -4.50 2.81
CA ASN A 198 19.22 -3.53 1.75
C ASN A 198 17.93 -3.86 0.96
N ARG A 199 17.57 -5.15 0.88
CA ARG A 199 16.33 -5.65 0.23
C ARG A 199 15.04 -5.13 0.88
N VAL A 200 15.06 -4.82 2.18
CA VAL A 200 13.90 -4.26 2.91
C VAL A 200 13.93 -2.73 2.96
N LYS A 201 15.11 -2.14 2.73
CA LYS A 201 15.33 -0.68 2.70
C LYS A 201 14.72 -0.03 1.45
N LEU A 202 14.82 -0.69 0.29
CA LEU A 202 14.31 -0.18 -0.98
C LEU A 202 12.82 0.19 -0.98
N PRO A 203 11.88 -0.69 -0.57
CA PRO A 203 10.45 -0.34 -0.60
C PRO A 203 10.12 0.83 0.33
N VAL A 204 10.84 1.01 1.44
CA VAL A 204 10.62 2.15 2.35
C VAL A 204 11.04 3.46 1.72
N ILE A 205 12.17 3.49 1.01
CA ILE A 205 12.60 4.67 0.24
C ILE A 205 11.56 5.01 -0.83
N VAL A 206 11.02 4.00 -1.51
CA VAL A 206 9.98 4.22 -2.52
C VAL A 206 8.69 4.75 -1.90
N MET A 207 8.23 4.21 -0.75
CA MET A 207 7.05 4.74 -0.06
C MET A 207 7.24 6.19 0.39
N LEU A 208 8.42 6.53 0.92
CA LEU A 208 8.76 7.90 1.30
C LEU A 208 8.73 8.83 0.08
N GLY A 209 9.30 8.40 -1.05
CA GLY A 209 9.30 9.16 -2.30
C GLY A 209 7.91 9.40 -2.86
N LEU A 210 7.04 8.37 -2.84
CA LEU A 210 5.66 8.50 -3.30
C LEU A 210 4.82 9.41 -2.40
N GLY A 211 5.00 9.34 -1.08
CA GLY A 211 4.31 10.24 -0.15
C GLY A 211 4.77 11.70 -0.29
N ALA A 212 6.07 11.92 -0.51
CA ALA A 212 6.58 13.26 -0.82
C ALA A 212 6.01 13.79 -2.14
N PHE A 213 5.97 12.96 -3.18
CA PHE A 213 5.39 13.35 -4.47
C PHE A 213 3.89 13.65 -4.37
N ALA A 214 3.11 12.82 -3.67
CA ALA A 214 1.68 13.06 -3.42
C ALA A 214 1.45 14.38 -2.66
N SER A 215 2.33 14.70 -1.71
CA SER A 215 2.29 15.97 -0.98
C SER A 215 2.64 17.16 -1.87
N CYS A 216 3.62 17.02 -2.77
CA CYS A 216 3.91 18.06 -3.75
C CYS A 216 2.70 18.30 -4.68
N ALA A 217 2.03 17.24 -5.12
CA ALA A 217 0.83 17.32 -5.95
C ALA A 217 -0.29 18.13 -5.28
N THR A 218 -0.56 17.86 -4.00
CA THR A 218 -1.58 18.60 -3.23
C THR A 218 -1.19 20.05 -2.96
N VAL A 219 0.10 20.35 -2.77
CA VAL A 219 0.58 21.74 -2.65
C VAL A 219 0.38 22.52 -3.95
N VAL A 220 0.69 21.93 -5.11
CA VAL A 220 0.45 22.61 -6.39
C VAL A 220 -1.03 22.87 -6.59
N ARG A 221 -1.89 21.89 -6.27
CA ARG A 221 -3.35 22.04 -6.28
C ARG A 221 -3.84 23.22 -5.44
N LEU A 222 -3.27 23.44 -4.25
CA LEU A 222 -3.64 24.55 -3.37
C LEU A 222 -3.46 25.92 -4.03
N GLY A 223 -2.44 26.07 -4.89
CA GLY A 223 -2.20 27.32 -5.63
C GLY A 223 -3.32 27.65 -6.62
N TYR A 224 -3.95 26.65 -7.24
CA TYR A 224 -5.09 26.87 -8.12
C TYR A 224 -6.40 27.11 -7.36
N LEU A 225 -6.43 26.76 -6.07
CA LEU A 225 -7.62 26.96 -5.25
C LEU A 225 -7.91 28.44 -4.99
N THR A 226 -6.89 29.31 -5.03
CA THR A 226 -7.08 30.77 -4.88
C THR A 226 -7.85 31.38 -6.06
N LEU A 227 -7.80 30.75 -7.24
CA LEU A 227 -8.50 31.20 -8.45
C LEU A 227 -10.00 30.88 -8.45
N TYR A 228 -10.52 30.10 -7.48
CA TYR A 228 -11.96 29.84 -7.35
C TYR A 228 -12.81 31.12 -7.21
N ASN A 229 -12.20 32.22 -6.76
CA ASN A 229 -12.90 33.49 -6.57
C ASN A 229 -13.15 34.23 -7.89
N ASN A 230 -12.47 33.84 -8.99
CA ASN A 230 -12.58 34.50 -10.28
C ASN A 230 -13.44 33.65 -11.23
N PRO A 231 -14.65 34.12 -11.61
CA PRO A 231 -15.58 33.35 -12.43
C PRO A 231 -15.14 33.17 -13.89
N GLU A 232 -14.18 33.95 -14.36
CA GLU A 232 -13.57 33.85 -15.71
C GLU A 232 -12.52 32.74 -15.77
N GLU A 233 -11.80 32.52 -14.66
CA GLU A 233 -10.68 31.57 -14.55
C GLU A 233 -11.07 30.22 -13.92
N PHE A 234 -12.33 30.08 -13.50
CA PHE A 234 -12.81 28.91 -12.79
C PHE A 234 -12.72 27.62 -13.62
N MET A 235 -13.13 27.66 -14.89
CA MET A 235 -13.06 26.51 -15.80
C MET A 235 -11.62 26.11 -16.15
N TYR A 236 -10.73 27.10 -16.27
CA TYR A 236 -9.31 26.89 -16.49
C TYR A 236 -8.67 26.20 -15.28
N SER A 237 -8.89 26.74 -14.09
CA SER A 237 -8.35 26.21 -12.82
C SER A 237 -8.84 24.79 -12.51
N THR A 238 -10.09 24.50 -12.88
CA THR A 238 -10.70 23.17 -12.74
C THR A 238 -9.87 22.08 -13.42
N GLY A 239 -9.23 22.38 -14.55
CA GLY A 239 -8.36 21.44 -15.26
C GLY A 239 -7.14 21.04 -14.44
N ALA A 240 -6.40 22.03 -13.93
CA ALA A 240 -5.23 21.80 -13.09
C ALA A 240 -5.59 21.11 -11.77
N ILE A 241 -6.68 21.55 -11.12
CA ILE A 241 -7.17 20.93 -9.88
C ILE A 241 -7.52 19.45 -10.11
N GLY A 242 -8.25 19.15 -11.18
CA GLY A 242 -8.59 17.78 -11.55
C GLY A 242 -7.35 16.91 -11.79
N LEU A 243 -6.35 17.45 -12.48
CA LEU A 243 -5.12 16.75 -12.82
C LEU A 243 -4.37 16.31 -11.56
N TRP A 244 -4.13 17.26 -10.65
CA TRP A 244 -3.42 16.98 -9.42
C TRP A 244 -4.21 16.06 -8.47
N SER A 245 -5.55 16.14 -8.48
CA SER A 245 -6.42 15.24 -7.71
C SER A 245 -6.30 13.79 -8.16
N ILE A 246 -6.35 13.56 -9.48
CA ILE A 246 -6.26 12.22 -10.08
C ILE A 246 -4.88 11.61 -9.86
N VAL A 247 -3.83 12.43 -9.93
CA VAL A 247 -2.45 12.03 -9.65
C VAL A 247 -2.26 11.66 -8.18
N GLU A 248 -2.79 12.46 -7.25
CA GLU A 248 -2.74 12.20 -5.80
C GLU A 248 -3.36 10.82 -5.47
N GLU A 249 -4.61 10.58 -5.89
CA GLU A 249 -5.32 9.32 -5.60
C GLU A 249 -4.67 8.12 -6.30
N GLY A 250 -4.28 8.27 -7.57
CA GLY A 250 -3.62 7.21 -8.34
C GLY A 250 -2.29 6.78 -7.69
N ILE A 251 -1.49 7.74 -7.24
CA ILE A 251 -0.24 7.46 -6.51
C ILE A 251 -0.54 6.83 -5.15
N GLY A 252 -1.60 7.26 -4.46
CA GLY A 252 -2.07 6.62 -3.23
C GLY A 252 -2.38 5.14 -3.42
N ILE A 253 -3.08 4.77 -4.49
CA ILE A 253 -3.41 3.37 -4.82
C ILE A 253 -2.14 2.57 -5.14
N ILE A 254 -1.24 3.12 -5.96
CA ILE A 254 0.02 2.47 -6.34
C ILE A 254 0.89 2.27 -5.10
N ALA A 255 1.10 3.32 -4.31
CA ALA A 255 1.87 3.28 -3.06
C ALA A 255 1.27 2.27 -2.09
N GLY A 256 -0.04 2.35 -1.83
CA GLY A 256 -0.74 1.43 -0.96
C GLY A 256 -0.65 -0.03 -1.41
N SER A 257 -0.49 -0.28 -2.71
CA SER A 257 -0.32 -1.61 -3.31
C SER A 257 1.09 -2.19 -3.14
N MET A 258 2.13 -1.35 -3.01
CA MET A 258 3.53 -1.79 -2.96
C MET A 258 3.88 -2.78 -1.83
N PRO A 259 3.40 -2.63 -0.57
CA PRO A 259 3.69 -3.59 0.49
C PRO A 259 3.25 -5.03 0.16
N ALA A 260 2.13 -5.17 -0.56
CA ALA A 260 1.62 -6.48 -0.96
C ALA A 260 2.42 -7.09 -2.12
N LEU A 261 3.05 -6.27 -2.97
CA LEU A 261 3.84 -6.72 -4.13
C LEU A 261 5.27 -7.17 -3.78
N ARG A 262 5.74 -6.92 -2.55
CA ARG A 262 7.07 -7.35 -2.04
C ARG A 262 7.49 -8.79 -2.43
N PRO A 263 6.66 -9.84 -2.30
CA PRO A 263 7.04 -11.19 -2.71
C PRO A 263 7.25 -11.38 -4.21
N LEU A 264 6.57 -10.63 -5.08
CA LEU A 264 6.79 -10.72 -6.53
C LEU A 264 8.15 -10.15 -6.94
N LEU A 265 8.59 -9.09 -6.26
CA LEU A 265 9.90 -8.46 -6.51
C LEU A 265 11.08 -9.38 -6.15
N ASN A 266 10.84 -10.42 -5.35
CA ASN A 266 11.84 -11.43 -5.00
C ASN A 266 11.78 -12.68 -5.91
N LEU A 267 10.85 -12.75 -6.87
CA LEU A 267 10.81 -13.83 -7.84
C LEU A 267 12.00 -13.72 -8.82
N PRO A 268 12.60 -14.85 -9.21
CA PRO A 268 13.82 -14.88 -10.04
C PRO A 268 13.66 -14.19 -11.41
N VAL A 269 12.43 -14.08 -11.93
CA VAL A 269 12.12 -13.42 -13.21
C VAL A 269 12.44 -11.91 -13.19
N PHE A 270 12.21 -11.22 -12.07
CA PHE A 270 12.59 -9.80 -11.91
C PHE A 270 14.04 -9.61 -11.43
N ARG A 271 14.71 -10.69 -11.04
CA ARG A 271 16.10 -10.66 -10.56
C ARG A 271 17.11 -10.48 -11.69
N SER A 272 16.73 -10.82 -12.93
CA SER A 272 17.60 -10.71 -14.11
C SER A 272 17.91 -9.26 -14.50
N THR A 273 17.09 -8.28 -14.11
CA THR A 273 17.27 -6.87 -14.50
C THR A 273 18.10 -6.06 -13.50
N TYR A 274 18.27 -6.55 -12.25
CA TYR A 274 18.97 -5.83 -11.17
C TYR A 274 20.29 -6.49 -10.73
N ALA A 275 20.77 -7.51 -11.45
CA ALA A 275 22.10 -8.09 -11.23
C ALA A 275 23.14 -7.36 -12.09
N SER A 276 23.29 -6.04 -11.90
CA SER A 276 24.47 -5.32 -12.39
C SER A 276 25.65 -5.63 -11.46
N ASN A 277 26.47 -6.59 -11.90
CA ASN A 277 27.91 -6.68 -11.69
C ASN A 277 28.47 -6.00 -10.42
N THR A 278 28.48 -6.72 -9.29
CA THR A 278 29.49 -6.49 -8.26
C THR A 278 30.35 -7.74 -8.24
N GLY A 279 31.39 -7.72 -9.08
CA GLY A 279 32.34 -8.81 -9.24
C GLY A 279 33.02 -9.13 -7.91
N SER A 280 32.82 -10.36 -7.46
CA SER A 280 33.57 -10.99 -6.38
C SER A 280 34.93 -11.43 -6.91
N ASN A 281 35.98 -10.65 -6.69
CA ASN A 281 37.36 -11.13 -6.80
C ASN A 281 37.72 -11.90 -5.53
N GLY A 282 37.28 -13.15 -5.43
CA GLY A 282 37.81 -14.14 -4.49
C GLY A 282 38.80 -15.03 -5.22
N ILE A 283 40.07 -14.63 -5.28
CA ILE A 283 41.16 -15.49 -5.76
C ILE A 283 41.36 -16.61 -4.72
N SER A 284 40.82 -17.78 -5.00
CA SER A 284 41.12 -19.01 -4.27
C SER A 284 42.45 -19.58 -4.79
N SER A 285 43.55 -19.32 -4.09
CA SER A 285 44.81 -20.04 -4.28
C SER A 285 44.68 -21.45 -3.68
N ARG A 286 44.20 -22.40 -4.47
CA ARG A 286 44.40 -23.84 -4.18
C ARG A 286 45.85 -24.19 -4.50
N MET A 287 46.69 -24.24 -3.48
CA MET A 287 48.03 -24.81 -3.59
C MET A 287 47.96 -26.31 -3.30
N ASN A 288 48.03 -27.12 -4.36
CA ASN A 288 48.33 -28.54 -4.25
C ASN A 288 49.80 -28.71 -3.88
N PRO A 289 50.18 -29.56 -2.91
CA PRO A 289 51.54 -30.05 -2.82
C PRO A 289 51.75 -31.24 -3.79
N PRO A 290 52.96 -31.40 -4.36
CA PRO A 290 53.26 -32.52 -5.25
C PRO A 290 53.54 -33.80 -4.45
N HIS A 291 53.05 -34.90 -4.99
CA HIS A 291 53.30 -36.28 -4.55
C HIS A 291 54.51 -36.85 -5.30
N ILE A 292 55.62 -37.17 -4.61
CA ILE A 292 56.60 -38.18 -5.05
C ILE A 292 57.23 -38.89 -3.83
N SER A 293 56.91 -40.19 -3.74
CA SER A 293 57.75 -41.39 -3.50
C SER A 293 58.79 -41.42 -2.36
N GLY A 294 58.72 -42.47 -1.53
CA GLY A 294 59.94 -43.02 -0.93
C GLY A 294 59.82 -43.77 0.40
N ASN A 295 59.61 -45.09 0.29
CA ASN A 295 60.23 -46.14 1.10
C ASN A 295 59.70 -46.55 2.50
N LYS A 296 59.83 -47.87 2.68
CA LYS A 296 59.38 -48.76 3.75
C LYS A 296 60.11 -48.48 5.08
N HIS A 297 59.39 -48.53 6.20
CA HIS A 297 59.85 -49.22 7.41
C HIS A 297 58.71 -49.49 8.39
N THR A 298 58.52 -50.77 8.70
CA THR A 298 57.74 -51.30 9.81
C THR A 298 58.32 -50.84 11.15
N ARG A 299 57.49 -50.26 12.02
CA ARG A 299 57.70 -50.26 13.48
C ARG A 299 56.38 -50.40 14.23
N ILE A 300 56.36 -51.43 15.05
CA ILE A 300 55.42 -51.71 16.14
C ILE A 300 55.71 -50.69 17.25
N VAL A 301 54.70 -49.96 17.77
CA VAL A 301 54.59 -49.52 19.18
C VAL A 301 53.12 -49.11 19.50
N SER A 302 52.55 -49.83 20.48
CA SER A 302 51.65 -49.45 21.58
C SER A 302 50.58 -48.34 21.43
N ASN A 303 49.33 -48.76 21.69
CA ASN A 303 48.27 -48.12 22.49
C ASN A 303 48.43 -46.64 22.87
N ASN A 304 47.46 -45.82 22.50
CA ASN A 304 46.58 -45.24 23.53
C ASN A 304 45.19 -44.85 23.01
N GLN A 305 44.23 -45.14 23.86
CA GLN A 305 42.79 -45.01 23.77
C GLN A 305 42.31 -43.54 23.70
N LYS A 306 41.35 -43.25 22.81
CA LYS A 306 40.11 -42.52 23.18
C LYS A 306 39.09 -42.54 22.05
N SER A 307 37.98 -43.17 22.38
CA SER A 307 36.69 -43.20 21.71
C SER A 307 35.99 -41.84 21.72
N SER A 308 35.33 -41.48 20.61
CA SER A 308 33.99 -40.85 20.64
C SER A 308 33.36 -40.86 19.24
N LEU A 309 32.53 -41.87 19.01
CA LEU A 309 31.16 -41.77 18.52
C LEU A 309 30.84 -40.63 17.53
N GLU A 310 30.77 -40.95 16.23
CA GLU A 310 29.84 -40.28 15.32
C GLU A 310 28.56 -41.14 15.22
N LEU A 311 27.46 -40.60 15.73
CA LEU A 311 26.12 -41.18 15.65
C LEU A 311 25.39 -40.58 14.44
N ASN A 312 24.89 -41.50 13.62
CA ASN A 312 23.96 -41.38 12.50
C ASN A 312 22.86 -40.31 12.63
N ASP A 313 22.34 -39.81 11.51
CA ASP A 313 21.21 -40.39 10.75
C ASP A 313 20.66 -39.31 9.78
N PHE A 314 20.60 -39.58 8.47
CA PHE A 314 19.41 -40.07 7.74
C PHE A 314 18.43 -38.93 7.40
N ARG A 315 17.96 -38.74 6.16
CA ARG A 315 17.29 -39.75 5.33
C ARG A 315 17.11 -39.23 3.89
N SER A 316 17.63 -39.96 2.91
CA SER A 316 17.10 -39.99 1.55
C SER A 316 16.28 -41.28 1.39
N GLY A 317 15.26 -41.23 0.53
CA GLY A 317 14.16 -42.17 0.50
C GLY A 317 14.51 -43.61 0.15
N MET A 318 13.60 -44.51 0.55
CA MET A 318 13.39 -45.76 -0.18
C MET A 318 11.97 -46.27 0.07
N THR A 319 11.29 -46.51 -1.03
CA THR A 319 10.00 -47.18 -1.19
C THR A 319 10.12 -48.68 -0.94
N THR A 320 9.12 -49.29 -0.29
CA THR A 320 8.79 -50.71 -0.51
C THR A 320 7.29 -50.93 -0.29
N ARG A 321 6.64 -51.50 -1.32
CA ARG A 321 5.27 -52.02 -1.34
C ARG A 321 5.27 -53.48 -0.90
N VAL A 322 4.29 -53.89 -0.08
CA VAL A 322 3.61 -55.20 0.00
C VAL A 322 2.26 -54.89 0.69
N GLY A 323 1.05 -55.32 0.34
CA GLY A 323 0.52 -56.52 -0.32
C GLY A 323 -0.64 -57.02 0.58
N PHE A 324 -1.82 -57.23 0.00
CA PHE A 324 -3.15 -57.38 0.63
C PHE A 324 -3.38 -58.58 1.57
N GLY A 325 -4.37 -58.45 2.48
CA GLY A 325 -5.07 -59.56 3.15
C GLY A 325 -6.33 -59.09 3.90
N ASN A 326 -7.50 -59.65 3.56
CA ASN A 326 -8.83 -59.43 4.16
C ASN A 326 -8.94 -60.04 5.56
N ASP A 327 -9.76 -59.46 6.45
CA ASP A 327 -11.01 -60.07 6.99
C ASP A 327 -11.59 -59.28 8.19
N ASP A 328 -12.90 -59.03 8.08
CA ASP A 328 -13.99 -58.99 9.06
C ASP A 328 -13.94 -58.25 10.43
N LYS A 329 -14.82 -57.22 10.49
CA LYS A 329 -15.82 -56.86 11.52
C LYS A 329 -15.62 -57.34 12.98
N VAL A 330 -15.54 -56.37 13.92
CA VAL A 330 -16.37 -56.32 15.14
C VAL A 330 -16.58 -54.86 15.58
N ARG A 331 -17.85 -54.47 15.81
CA ARG A 331 -18.28 -53.26 16.54
C ARG A 331 -18.32 -53.58 18.04
N GLN A 332 -17.76 -52.74 18.90
CA GLN A 332 -18.22 -52.63 20.29
C GLN A 332 -17.95 -51.23 20.87
N SER A 333 -19.03 -50.63 21.36
CA SER A 333 -19.13 -49.42 22.19
C SER A 333 -19.08 -49.79 23.69
N ILE A 334 -18.94 -48.77 24.56
CA ILE A 334 -18.91 -48.77 26.06
C ILE A 334 -17.45 -48.75 26.59
N ASP A 335 -16.98 -47.92 27.53
CA ASP A 335 -17.60 -47.20 28.66
C ASP A 335 -16.75 -45.98 29.08
N ASP A 336 -17.39 -44.97 29.67
CA ASP A 336 -16.75 -43.83 30.34
C ASP A 336 -16.47 -44.21 31.81
N GLY A 337 -15.20 -44.33 32.20
CA GLY A 337 -14.85 -44.54 33.59
C GLY A 337 -13.35 -44.76 33.79
N ASP A 338 -12.76 -43.95 34.67
CA ASP A 338 -11.39 -44.03 35.19
C ASP A 338 -10.24 -43.53 34.31
N SER A 339 -9.91 -42.25 34.50
CA SER A 339 -8.51 -41.80 34.59
C SER A 339 -8.40 -40.46 35.33
N GLN A 340 -8.90 -40.43 36.57
CA GLN A 340 -8.36 -39.54 37.60
C GLN A 340 -7.30 -40.31 38.38
N LYS A 341 -6.04 -40.17 38.00
CA LYS A 341 -4.89 -40.41 38.89
C LYS A 341 -3.67 -39.71 38.30
N TYR A 342 -2.90 -39.08 39.18
CA TYR A 342 -1.69 -38.28 38.94
C TYR A 342 -1.87 -36.77 38.77
N ILE A 343 -2.36 -36.16 39.86
CA ILE A 343 -2.05 -34.77 40.25
C ILE A 343 -0.87 -34.81 41.25
N LEU A 344 -0.01 -33.79 41.18
CA LEU A 344 1.14 -33.42 42.05
C LEU A 344 2.53 -33.86 41.57
N LYS A 345 3.25 -32.90 40.95
CA LYS A 345 4.61 -32.50 41.40
C LYS A 345 4.80 -31.00 41.17
N GLN A 346 4.60 -30.22 42.24
CA GLN A 346 5.23 -28.91 42.38
C GLN A 346 6.74 -29.13 42.59
N THR A 347 7.58 -28.43 41.86
CA THR A 347 9.00 -28.28 42.22
C THR A 347 9.28 -26.79 42.33
N ARG A 348 9.41 -26.35 43.59
CA ARG A 348 9.84 -25.02 44.00
C ARG A 348 11.36 -24.95 43.83
N VAL A 349 11.85 -24.05 42.97
CA VAL A 349 13.28 -23.74 42.86
C VAL A 349 13.55 -22.51 43.71
N VAL A 350 14.35 -22.67 44.76
CA VAL A 350 14.89 -21.60 45.60
C VAL A 350 16.29 -21.28 45.07
N MET A 351 16.55 -20.01 44.76
CA MET A 351 17.88 -19.53 44.39
C MET A 351 18.60 -19.06 45.65
N THR A 352 19.72 -19.72 45.98
CA THR A 352 20.71 -19.23 46.94
C THR A 352 21.80 -18.49 46.18
N THR A 353 21.96 -17.21 46.47
CA THR A 353 23.12 -16.41 46.10
C THR A 353 24.16 -16.52 47.22
N GLU A 354 25.32 -17.11 46.93
CA GLU A 354 26.53 -16.97 47.76
C GLU A 354 27.44 -15.86 47.20
N GLN A 355 28.11 -15.19 48.13
CA GLN A 355 28.92 -13.99 47.98
C GLN A 355 30.30 -14.26 47.35
N THR A 356 30.83 -13.26 46.67
CA THR A 356 32.23 -12.82 46.85
C THR A 356 32.35 -11.32 46.57
#